data_AF-A0A1F8KWK3-F1
#
_entry.id   AF-A0A1F8KWK3-F1
#
_cell.length_a   1.000
_cell.length_b   1.000
_cell.length_c   1.000
_cell.angle_alpha   90.00
_cell.angle_beta   90.00
_cell.angle_gamma   90.00
#
_symmetry.space_group_name_H-M   'P 1'
#
loop_
_entity.id
_entity.type
_entity.pdbx_description
1 polymer ?
#
loop_
_entity_poly.entity_id
_entity_poly.type
_entity_poly.pdbx_seq_one_letter_code
_entity_poly.pdbx_strand_id
1 'polypeptide(L)'
;MMKAKASRRPFSDPFDDLTDEEFESEVLEALGKGTTKISLRVPTDLLGRTRQAAERRGVPYQSLIKVLIDQGVRRLERAPARGPRRHR
;
A
#
# COMPACT_ATOMS: atom_id res chain seq x y z
N MET A 1 -0.69 48.86 18.96
CA MET A 1 -0.41 47.76 18.01
C MET A 1 -0.77 46.44 18.70
N MET A 2 -2.00 45.95 18.52
CA MET A 2 -2.46 44.72 19.17
C MET A 2 -2.36 43.56 18.18
N LYS A 3 -1.47 42.61 18.44
CA LYS A 3 -1.35 41.38 17.65
C LYS A 3 -2.53 40.46 18.01
N ALA A 4 -3.43 40.24 17.05
CA ALA A 4 -4.45 39.21 17.17
C ALA A 4 -3.77 37.83 17.21
N LYS A 5 -3.95 37.09 18.30
CA LYS A 5 -3.50 35.69 18.37
C LYS A 5 -4.52 34.83 17.62
N ALA A 6 -4.06 34.07 16.63
CA ALA A 6 -4.88 33.11 15.92
C ALA A 6 -5.42 32.06 16.90
N SER A 7 -6.75 32.01 17.09
CA SER A 7 -7.40 30.94 17.82
C SER A 7 -7.32 29.66 16.98
N ARG A 8 -6.48 28.71 17.37
CA ARG A 8 -6.54 27.37 16.78
C ARG A 8 -7.80 26.68 17.32
N ARG A 9 -8.62 26.15 16.42
CA ARG A 9 -9.69 25.22 16.83
C ARG A 9 -9.03 24.03 17.53
N PRO A 10 -9.59 23.53 18.64
CA PRO A 10 -9.08 22.31 19.25
C PRO A 10 -9.13 21.19 18.21
N PHE A 11 -8.06 20.40 18.14
CA PHE A 11 -8.03 19.19 17.32
C PHE A 11 -9.05 18.22 17.92
N SER A 12 -9.97 17.74 17.07
CA SER A 12 -10.92 16.71 17.43
C SER A 12 -10.35 15.41 16.90
N ASP A 13 -9.94 14.51 17.80
CA ASP A 13 -9.58 13.16 17.38
C ASP A 13 -10.88 12.41 17.07
N PRO A 14 -11.08 11.89 15.86
CA PRO A 14 -12.29 11.13 15.53
C PRO A 14 -12.40 9.81 16.30
N PHE A 15 -11.36 9.39 17.02
CA PHE A 15 -11.32 8.15 17.78
C PHE A 15 -11.42 8.34 19.30
N ASP A 16 -11.55 9.57 19.81
CA ASP A 16 -11.56 9.89 21.26
C ASP A 16 -12.72 9.20 22.02
N ASP A 17 -13.84 8.93 21.34
CA ASP A 17 -15.03 8.32 21.94
C ASP A 17 -15.08 6.79 21.77
N LEU A 18 -14.09 6.19 21.10
CA LEU A 18 -14.07 4.75 20.86
C LEU A 18 -13.42 4.00 22.02
N THR A 19 -13.97 2.82 22.33
CA THR A 19 -13.26 1.84 23.15
C THR A 19 -12.10 1.22 22.36
N ASP A 20 -11.13 0.62 23.06
CA ASP A 20 -9.98 -0.05 22.43
C ASP A 20 -10.43 -1.11 21.39
N GLU A 21 -11.49 -1.88 21.69
CA GLU A 21 -12.02 -2.92 20.80
C GLU A 21 -12.70 -2.33 19.55
N GLU A 22 -13.43 -1.22 19.70
CA GLU A 22 -14.05 -0.52 18.57
C GLU A 22 -13.00 0.11 17.66
N PHE A 23 -11.97 0.73 18.26
CA PHE A 23 -10.85 1.27 17.52
C PHE A 23 -10.11 0.18 16.73
N GLU A 24 -9.80 -0.96 17.35
CA GLU A 24 -9.17 -2.10 16.65
C GLU A 24 -10.00 -2.60 15.48
N SER A 25 -11.32 -2.75 15.67
CA SER A 25 -12.25 -3.17 14.62
C SER A 25 -12.23 -2.21 13.43
N GLU A 26 -12.29 -0.90 13.70
CA GLU A 26 -12.32 0.14 12.68
C GLU A 26 -10.99 0.22 11.91
N VAL A 27 -9.87 0.04 12.59
CA VAL A 27 -8.54 -0.08 11.97
C VAL A 27 -8.46 -1.32 11.09
N LEU A 28 -8.91 -2.49 11.58
CA LEU A 28 -8.91 -3.74 10.80
C LEU A 28 -9.82 -3.64 9.58
N GLU A 29 -10.98 -3.00 9.71
CA GLU A 29 -11.90 -2.76 8.60
C GLU A 29 -11.28 -1.81 7.57
N ALA A 30 -10.65 -0.72 8.02
CA ALA A 30 -9.93 0.22 7.16
C ALA A 30 -8.76 -0.44 6.42
N LEU A 31 -8.04 -1.37 7.05
CA LEU A 31 -6.99 -2.18 6.41
C LEU A 31 -7.55 -3.16 5.38
N GLY A 32 -8.83 -3.55 5.50
CA GLY A 32 -9.56 -4.35 4.51
C GLY A 32 -10.10 -3.54 3.33
N LYS A 33 -10.48 -2.27 3.57
CA LYS A 33 -11.01 -1.34 2.56
C LYS A 33 -9.94 -1.08 1.48
N GLY A 34 -10.32 -1.21 0.21
CA GLY A 34 -9.44 -0.94 -0.94
C GLY A 34 -8.58 -2.10 -1.43
N THR A 35 -8.77 -3.32 -0.91
CA THR A 35 -8.12 -4.53 -1.45
C THR A 35 -9.15 -5.55 -1.93
N THR A 36 -8.79 -6.38 -2.90
CA THR A 36 -9.65 -7.45 -3.41
C THR A 36 -8.84 -8.74 -3.50
N LYS A 37 -9.43 -9.86 -3.05
CA LYS A 37 -8.82 -11.18 -3.19
C LYS A 37 -8.83 -11.57 -4.67
N ILE A 38 -7.67 -11.98 -5.17
CA ILE A 38 -7.51 -12.45 -6.55
C ILE A 38 -6.93 -13.86 -6.56
N SER A 39 -7.24 -14.60 -7.62
CA SER A 39 -6.58 -15.86 -7.94
C SER A 39 -5.67 -15.65 -9.15
N LEU A 40 -4.40 -16.04 -9.05
CA LEU A 40 -3.41 -15.90 -10.12
C LEU A 40 -2.67 -17.22 -10.35
N ARG A 41 -2.47 -17.60 -11.61
CA ARG A 41 -1.58 -18.71 -11.97
C ARG A 41 -0.16 -18.16 -12.19
N VAL A 42 0.81 -18.78 -11.53
CA VAL A 42 2.24 -18.43 -11.62
C VAL A 42 3.08 -19.69 -11.86
N PRO A 43 4.19 -19.60 -12.60
CA PRO A 43 5.13 -20.73 -12.72
C PRO A 43 5.62 -21.20 -11.35
N THR A 44 5.64 -22.52 -11.13
CA THR A 44 6.02 -23.13 -9.83
C THR A 44 7.42 -22.72 -9.39
N ASP A 45 8.38 -22.70 -10.31
CA ASP A 45 9.75 -22.25 -10.02
C ASP A 45 9.80 -20.79 -9.56
N LEU A 46 9.05 -19.90 -10.22
CA LEU A 46 8.97 -18.48 -9.83
C LEU A 46 8.33 -18.33 -8.44
N LEU A 47 7.28 -19.10 -8.16
CA LEU A 47 6.63 -19.13 -6.84
C LEU A 47 7.63 -19.57 -5.75
N GLY A 48 8.40 -20.63 -6.01
CA GLY A 48 9.44 -21.13 -5.10
C GLY A 48 10.52 -20.08 -4.82
N ARG A 49 11.11 -19.49 -5.87
CA ARG A 49 12.12 -18.44 -5.73
C ARG A 49 11.61 -17.21 -4.98
N THR A 50 10.34 -16.84 -5.19
CA THR A 50 9.73 -15.70 -4.50
C THR A 50 9.53 -15.98 -3.01
N ARG A 51 9.12 -17.20 -2.63
CA ARG A 51 9.01 -17.62 -1.22
C ARG A 51 10.37 -17.58 -0.51
N GLN A 52 11.40 -18.16 -1.12
CA GLN A 52 12.77 -18.13 -0.58
C GLN A 52 13.31 -16.71 -0.44
N ALA A 53 12.96 -15.81 -1.36
CA ALA A 53 13.35 -14.40 -1.25
C ALA A 53 12.67 -13.69 -0.08
N ALA A 54 11.42 -14.03 0.23
CA ALA A 54 10.70 -13.49 1.39
C ALA A 54 11.32 -13.99 2.71
N GLU A 55 11.58 -15.29 2.78
CA GLU A 55 12.22 -15.93 3.93
C GLU A 55 13.60 -15.34 4.23
N ARG A 56 14.48 -15.22 3.22
CA ARG A 56 15.81 -14.60 3.39
C ARG A 56 15.76 -13.15 3.86
N ARG A 57 14.65 -12.45 3.60
CA ARG A 57 14.43 -11.06 4.02
C ARG A 57 13.70 -10.97 5.36
N GLY A 58 13.29 -12.08 5.95
CA GLY A 58 12.51 -12.11 7.19
C GLY A 58 11.12 -11.46 7.05
N VAL A 59 10.53 -11.46 5.85
CA VAL A 59 9.21 -10.84 5.59
C VAL A 59 8.18 -11.87 5.13
N PRO A 60 6.88 -11.67 5.41
CA PRO A 60 5.84 -12.55 4.87
C PRO A 60 5.81 -12.55 3.34
N TYR A 61 5.58 -13.72 2.75
CA TYR A 61 5.47 -13.91 1.31
C TYR A 61 4.47 -12.93 0.66
N GLN A 62 3.29 -12.78 1.26
CA GLN A 62 2.24 -11.88 0.75
C GLN A 62 2.67 -10.40 0.79
N SER A 63 3.41 -9.99 1.81
CA SER A 63 3.95 -8.64 1.91
C SER A 63 4.98 -8.36 0.81
N LEU A 64 5.86 -9.33 0.53
CA LEU A 64 6.81 -9.20 -0.57
C LEU A 64 6.10 -9.09 -1.92
N ILE A 65 5.09 -9.92 -2.20
CA ILE A 65 4.33 -9.85 -3.45
C ILE A 65 3.71 -8.46 -3.65
N LYS A 66 3.06 -7.91 -2.62
CA LYS A 66 2.41 -6.58 -2.69
C LYS A 66 3.41 -5.52 -3.14
N VAL A 67 4.60 -5.49 -2.54
CA VAL A 67 5.68 -4.55 -2.90
C VAL A 67 6.18 -4.78 -4.33
N LEU A 68 6.37 -6.04 -4.74
CA LEU A 68 6.83 -6.36 -6.09
C LEU A 68 5.82 -5.92 -7.16
N ILE A 69 4.51 -6.09 -6.91
CA ILE A 69 3.45 -5.64 -7.80
C ILE A 69 3.45 -4.11 -7.89
N ASP A 70 3.42 -3.40 -6.76
CA ASP A 70 3.46 -1.92 -6.72
C ASP A 70 4.68 -1.37 -7.45
N GLN A 71 5.87 -1.91 -7.20
CA GLN A 71 7.09 -1.51 -7.90
C GLN A 71 7.03 -1.79 -9.41
N GLY A 72 6.44 -2.92 -9.80
CA GLY A 72 6.21 -3.27 -11.20
C GLY A 72 5.34 -2.23 -11.90
N VAL A 73 4.20 -1.89 -11.31
CA VAL A 73 3.26 -0.88 -11.84
C VAL A 73 3.94 0.49 -11.92
N ARG A 74 4.57 0.96 -10.84
CA ARG A 74 5.27 2.25 -10.84
C ARG A 74 6.39 2.34 -11.87
N ARG A 75 7.05 1.22 -12.21
CA ARG A 75 8.05 1.19 -13.29
C ARG A 75 7.40 1.36 -14.66
N LEU A 76 6.24 0.73 -14.87
CA LEU A 76 5.47 0.87 -16.11
C LEU A 76 4.92 2.29 -16.27
N GLU A 77 4.41 2.91 -15.20
CA GLU A 77 3.89 4.29 -15.22
C GLU A 77 4.97 5.33 -15.49
N ARG A 78 6.21 5.10 -14.99
CA ARG A 78 7.34 6.00 -15.23
C ARG A 78 7.95 5.86 -16.61
N ALA A 79 7.76 4.73 -17.28
CA ALA A 79 8.27 4.57 -18.63
C ALA A 79 7.42 5.46 -19.56
N PRO A 80 8.00 6.46 -20.24
CA PRO A 80 7.22 7.22 -21.22
C PRO A 80 6.66 6.23 -22.24
N ALA A 81 5.37 6.33 -22.53
CA ALA A 81 4.74 5.58 -23.60
C ALA A 81 5.65 5.70 -24.82
N ARG A 82 6.33 4.60 -25.18
CA ARG A 82 7.23 4.59 -26.34
C ARG A 82 6.34 4.89 -27.53
N GLY A 83 6.31 6.16 -27.94
CA GLY A 83 5.66 6.59 -29.16
C GLY A 83 6.20 5.75 -30.31
N PRO A 84 5.39 5.49 -31.34
CA PRO A 84 5.78 4.59 -32.43
C PRO A 84 7.13 5.06 -32.98
N ARG A 85 8.10 4.14 -33.01
CA ARG A 85 9.37 4.37 -33.69
C ARG A 85 9.04 4.71 -35.13
N ARG A 86 9.10 6.01 -35.47
CA ARG A 86 9.10 6.46 -36.86
C ARG A 86 10.38 5.93 -37.47
N HIS A 87 10.28 4.80 -38.17
CA HIS A 87 11.26 4.43 -39.16
C HIS A 87 11.24 5.53 -40.23
N ARG A 88 12.39 6.19 -40.40
CA ARG A 88 12.68 7.07 -41.51
C ARG A 88 13.60 6.32 -42.46
#